data_AF-A0AAW0FNU4-F1
#
_entry.id   AF-A0AAW0FNU4-F1
#
_cell.length_a   1.000
_cell.length_b   1.000
_cell.length_c   1.000
_cell.angle_alpha   90.00
_cell.angle_beta   90.00
_cell.angle_gamma   90.00
#
_symmetry.space_group_name_H-M   'P 1'
#
loop_
_entity.id
_entity.type
_entity.pdbx_description
1 polymer ?
#
loop_
_entity_poly.entity_id
_entity_poly.type
_entity_poly.pdbx_seq_one_letter_code
_entity_poly.pdbx_strand_id
1 'polypeptide(L)'
;MGDSFAMLATIRILLGLFSILKDVLTNTVVIIIDTGLAIYNALAPKRPANAVTPHGAPGAGGLWPTFEPAREGDSRCSCPALNAMANHGILPHSGKGIAFKDLSEHIRNTYNFSPTFCFFVPNYIAGVLRRDYWSDSFDLADIDVHNGIEHDASLTREDSVFVRDQGKPAKKLIEELLMSGTGPGGNLTAADLSRIAGKRRAESRANNLQYSLSFIHKFFSSANSSTLITIFGGQVKDLRPFLLEERIPDGWQSRVRTPFGLTMAAFNPVVMSVELGIKEELPAAFAEVNKVD
;
A
#
# COMPACT_ATOMS: atom_id res chain seq x y z
N MET A 1 -33.15 35.08 12.74
CA MET A 1 -31.80 34.59 12.35
C MET A 1 -31.33 33.38 13.18
N GLY A 2 -31.86 33.11 14.39
CA GLY A 2 -31.46 31.95 15.21
C GLY A 2 -31.95 30.57 14.73
N ASP A 3 -33.14 30.48 14.12
CA ASP A 3 -33.76 29.19 13.75
C ASP A 3 -33.02 28.47 12.61
N SER A 4 -32.42 29.23 11.68
CA SER A 4 -31.63 28.68 10.57
C SER A 4 -30.33 28.04 11.08
N PHE A 5 -29.70 28.62 12.10
CA PHE A 5 -28.48 28.08 12.68
C PHE A 5 -28.74 26.76 13.42
N ALA A 6 -29.75 26.71 14.28
CA ALA A 6 -30.08 25.50 15.04
C ALA A 6 -30.50 24.34 14.12
N MET A 7 -31.29 24.63 13.07
CA MET A 7 -31.67 23.63 12.07
C MET A 7 -30.46 23.12 11.28
N LEU A 8 -29.60 24.00 10.77
CA LEU A 8 -28.38 23.61 10.04
C LEU A 8 -27.40 22.83 10.92
N ALA A 9 -27.24 23.24 12.18
CA ALA A 9 -26.43 22.52 13.17
C ALA A 9 -26.98 21.12 13.41
N THR A 10 -28.30 20.98 13.60
CA THR A 10 -28.96 19.70 13.80
C THR A 10 -28.80 18.78 12.59
N ILE A 11 -29.01 19.28 11.38
CA ILE A 11 -28.79 18.52 10.13
C ILE A 11 -27.35 18.03 10.04
N ARG A 12 -26.36 18.90 10.29
CA ARG A 12 -24.94 18.52 10.26
C ARG A 12 -24.60 17.46 11.30
N ILE A 13 -25.14 17.57 12.51
CA ILE A 13 -24.95 16.57 13.58
C ILE A 13 -25.57 15.23 13.16
N LEU A 14 -26.80 15.23 12.66
CA LEU A 14 -27.48 14.01 12.22
C LEU A 14 -26.76 13.34 11.04
N LEU A 15 -26.32 14.12 10.04
CA LEU A 15 -25.52 13.61 8.93
C LEU A 15 -24.18 13.04 9.40
N GLY A 16 -23.52 13.71 10.34
CA GLY A 16 -22.28 13.23 10.95
C GLY A 16 -22.48 11.91 11.69
N LEU A 17 -23.51 11.81 12.53
CA LEU A 17 -23.86 10.57 13.24
C LEU A 17 -24.22 9.43 12.29
N PHE A 18 -25.00 9.73 11.24
CA PHE A 18 -25.34 8.75 10.22
C PHE A 18 -24.09 8.24 9.49
N SER A 19 -23.16 9.13 9.14
CA SER A 19 -21.87 8.74 8.54
C SER A 19 -21.08 7.82 9.44
N ILE A 20 -20.93 8.18 10.73
CA ILE A 20 -20.20 7.35 11.71
C ILE A 20 -20.84 5.97 11.85
N LEU A 21 -22.18 5.89 11.97
CA LEU A 21 -22.89 4.62 12.08
C LEU A 21 -22.74 3.76 10.82
N LYS A 22 -22.83 4.39 9.63
CA LYS A 22 -22.59 3.73 8.35
C LYS A 22 -21.17 3.15 8.31
N ASP A 23 -20.15 3.93 8.66
CA ASP A 23 -18.76 3.51 8.62
C ASP A 23 -18.48 2.36 9.59
N VAL A 24 -19.02 2.43 10.82
CA VAL A 24 -18.92 1.35 11.81
C VAL A 24 -19.58 0.07 11.29
N LEU A 25 -20.79 0.17 10.74
CA LEU A 25 -21.50 -0.98 10.20
C LEU A 25 -20.75 -1.60 9.01
N THR A 26 -20.32 -0.77 8.05
CA THR A 26 -19.56 -1.20 6.87
C THR A 26 -18.27 -1.91 7.30
N ASN A 27 -17.47 -1.31 8.18
CA ASN A 27 -16.23 -1.91 8.64
C ASN A 27 -16.46 -3.21 9.43
N THR A 28 -17.52 -3.28 10.23
CA THR A 28 -17.90 -4.50 10.95
C THR A 28 -18.23 -5.63 9.98
N VAL A 29 -19.04 -5.36 8.95
CA VAL A 29 -19.39 -6.34 7.91
C VAL A 29 -18.14 -6.79 7.15
N VAL A 30 -17.25 -5.85 6.78
CA VAL A 30 -16.00 -6.18 6.10
C VAL A 30 -15.13 -7.11 6.96
N ILE A 31 -14.98 -6.84 8.26
CA ILE A 31 -14.20 -7.69 9.18
C ILE A 31 -14.81 -9.09 9.31
N ILE A 32 -16.13 -9.20 9.41
CA ILE A 32 -16.83 -10.50 9.48
C ILE A 32 -16.57 -11.31 8.21
N ILE A 33 -16.75 -10.69 7.03
CA ILE A 33 -16.50 -11.36 5.75
C ILE A 33 -15.02 -11.75 5.64
N ASP A 34 -14.09 -10.85 5.99
CA ASP A 34 -12.66 -11.09 5.90
C ASP A 34 -12.24 -12.28 6.76
N THR A 35 -12.77 -12.36 7.98
CA THR A 35 -12.55 -13.49 8.89
C THR A 35 -13.08 -14.79 8.31
N GLY A 36 -14.29 -14.79 7.72
CA GLY A 36 -14.84 -15.96 7.03
C GLY A 36 -13.97 -16.40 5.85
N LEU A 37 -13.49 -15.46 5.03
CA LEU A 37 -12.57 -15.74 3.93
C LEU A 37 -11.23 -16.29 4.43
N ALA A 38 -10.71 -15.80 5.56
CA ALA A 38 -9.48 -16.28 6.16
C ALA A 38 -9.62 -17.73 6.63
N ILE A 39 -10.73 -18.06 7.30
CA ILE A 39 -11.05 -19.43 7.72
C ILE A 39 -11.17 -20.35 6.50
N TYR A 40 -11.89 -19.93 5.46
CA TYR A 40 -11.99 -20.70 4.23
C TYR A 40 -10.61 -20.91 3.58
N ASN A 41 -9.82 -19.85 3.45
CA ASN A 41 -8.47 -19.90 2.87
C ASN A 41 -7.53 -20.84 3.64
N ALA A 42 -7.71 -21.00 4.95
CA ALA A 42 -6.91 -21.91 5.77
C ALA A 42 -7.21 -23.39 5.46
N LEU A 43 -8.42 -23.70 4.99
CA LEU A 43 -8.87 -25.06 4.70
C LEU A 43 -8.81 -25.41 3.20
N ALA A 44 -8.90 -24.40 2.33
CA ALA A 44 -8.98 -24.60 0.89
C ALA A 44 -7.60 -24.86 0.26
N PRO A 45 -7.55 -25.64 -0.85
CA PRO A 45 -6.30 -25.88 -1.56
C PRO A 45 -5.72 -24.58 -2.13
N LYS A 46 -4.40 -24.44 -2.05
CA LYS A 46 -3.67 -23.31 -2.64
C LYS A 46 -3.71 -23.40 -4.17
N ARG A 47 -3.85 -22.25 -4.84
CA ARG A 47 -3.66 -22.11 -6.29
C ARG A 47 -2.26 -22.62 -6.71
N PRO A 48 -2.07 -23.20 -7.90
CA PRO A 48 -0.75 -23.53 -8.42
C PRO A 48 0.14 -22.27 -8.50
N ALA A 49 1.45 -22.42 -8.28
CA ALA A 49 2.37 -21.28 -8.22
C ALA A 49 2.50 -20.52 -9.56
N ASN A 50 2.23 -21.20 -10.68
CA ASN A 50 2.21 -20.65 -12.03
C ASN A 50 0.80 -20.23 -12.52
N ALA A 51 -0.21 -20.30 -11.65
CA ALA A 51 -1.60 -19.99 -11.98
C ALA A 51 -2.29 -19.26 -10.81
N VAL A 52 -1.60 -18.26 -10.24
CA VAL A 52 -2.15 -17.42 -9.16
C VAL A 52 -3.01 -16.32 -9.75
N THR A 53 -2.53 -15.63 -10.79
CA THR A 53 -3.32 -14.69 -11.59
C THR A 53 -4.42 -15.45 -12.33
N PRO A 54 -5.70 -15.04 -12.24
CA PRO A 54 -6.81 -15.74 -12.88
C PRO A 54 -6.64 -15.88 -14.40
N HIS A 55 -7.13 -16.98 -14.96
CA HIS A 55 -7.16 -17.18 -16.41
C HIS A 55 -7.96 -16.06 -17.09
N GLY A 56 -7.40 -15.48 -18.16
CA GLY A 56 -8.01 -14.37 -18.91
C GLY A 56 -7.75 -12.98 -18.31
N ALA A 57 -7.21 -12.87 -17.09
CA ALA A 57 -6.76 -11.59 -16.56
C ALA A 57 -5.37 -11.21 -17.12
N PRO A 58 -5.05 -9.90 -17.21
CA PRO A 58 -3.69 -9.45 -17.48
C PRO A 58 -2.68 -10.10 -16.52
N GLY A 59 -1.60 -10.69 -17.04
CA GLY A 59 -0.60 -11.39 -16.22
C GLY A 59 -0.86 -12.88 -16.00
N ALA A 60 -1.92 -13.47 -16.58
CA ALA A 60 -2.17 -14.91 -16.48
C ALA A 60 -0.93 -15.71 -16.91
N GLY A 61 -0.48 -16.65 -16.08
CA GLY A 61 0.75 -17.42 -16.34
C GLY A 61 2.07 -16.61 -16.21
N GLY A 62 2.02 -15.40 -15.64
CA GLY A 62 3.16 -14.48 -15.55
C GLY A 62 3.41 -13.69 -16.84
N LEU A 63 2.45 -13.71 -17.77
CA LEU A 63 2.51 -12.98 -19.04
C LEU A 63 1.85 -11.61 -18.86
N TRP A 64 2.62 -10.66 -18.34
CA TRP A 64 2.17 -9.29 -18.11
C TRP A 64 2.05 -8.52 -19.43
N PRO A 65 1.11 -7.57 -19.55
CA PRO A 65 1.10 -6.66 -20.69
C PRO A 65 2.43 -5.92 -20.82
N THR A 66 2.72 -5.37 -22.00
CA THR A 66 3.97 -4.64 -22.23
C THR A 66 4.11 -3.48 -21.24
N PHE A 67 5.28 -3.39 -20.61
CA PHE A 67 5.64 -2.27 -19.77
C PHE A 67 5.91 -1.03 -20.62
N GLU A 68 5.27 0.08 -20.25
CA GLU A 68 5.60 1.41 -20.73
C GLU A 68 5.80 2.33 -19.52
N PRO A 69 6.91 3.10 -19.44
CA PRO A 69 7.08 4.06 -18.36
C PRO A 69 6.05 5.20 -18.47
N ALA A 70 5.70 5.81 -17.34
CA ALA A 70 4.83 6.97 -17.29
C ALA A 70 5.37 8.11 -18.17
N ARG A 71 4.47 8.78 -18.88
CA ARG A 71 4.76 9.91 -19.77
C ARG A 71 4.51 11.22 -19.05
N GLU A 72 5.03 12.31 -19.63
CA GLU A 72 4.72 13.65 -19.14
C GLU A 72 3.20 13.88 -19.14
N GLY A 73 2.66 14.32 -18.00
CA GLY A 73 1.23 14.54 -17.80
C GLY A 73 0.44 13.30 -17.34
N ASP A 74 1.05 12.11 -17.26
CA ASP A 74 0.43 10.96 -16.61
C ASP A 74 0.44 11.13 -15.09
N SER A 75 -0.60 10.62 -14.44
CA SER A 75 -0.76 10.63 -12.98
C SER A 75 -0.17 9.36 -12.37
N ARG A 76 0.64 9.52 -11.34
CA ARG A 76 1.25 8.44 -10.54
C ARG A 76 1.19 8.81 -9.06
N CYS A 77 1.41 7.83 -8.19
CA CYS A 77 1.26 7.99 -6.75
C CYS A 77 2.40 7.38 -5.91
N SER A 78 2.33 7.53 -4.59
CA SER A 78 3.23 6.90 -3.62
C SER A 78 3.18 5.36 -3.61
N CYS A 79 2.17 4.74 -4.23
CA CYS A 79 2.02 3.29 -4.28
C CYS A 79 2.68 2.65 -5.52
N PRO A 80 3.78 1.89 -5.37
CA PRO A 80 4.43 1.24 -6.51
C PRO A 80 3.54 0.20 -7.20
N ALA A 81 2.61 -0.42 -6.46
CA ALA A 81 1.71 -1.43 -7.00
C ALA A 81 0.73 -0.83 -8.03
N LEU A 82 0.16 0.34 -7.74
CA LEU A 82 -0.80 1.01 -8.62
C LEU A 82 -0.09 1.61 -9.83
N ASN A 83 1.08 2.22 -9.61
CA ASN A 83 1.89 2.77 -10.68
C ASN A 83 2.33 1.68 -11.66
N ALA A 84 2.73 0.51 -11.15
CA ALA A 84 3.06 -0.62 -12.01
C ALA A 84 1.87 -1.11 -12.83
N MET A 85 0.68 -1.18 -12.24
CA MET A 85 -0.53 -1.51 -13.00
C MET A 85 -0.84 -0.49 -14.10
N ALA A 86 -0.64 0.80 -13.86
CA ALA A 86 -0.79 1.83 -14.90
C ALA A 86 0.30 1.74 -15.99
N ASN A 87 1.56 1.51 -15.61
CA ASN A 87 2.67 1.31 -16.55
C ASN A 87 2.48 0.08 -17.44
N HIS A 88 1.77 -0.95 -16.96
CA HIS A 88 1.37 -2.13 -17.74
C HIS A 88 -0.02 -1.99 -18.39
N GLY A 89 -0.68 -0.83 -18.35
CA GLY A 89 -2.01 -0.65 -18.94
C GLY A 89 -3.13 -1.52 -18.32
N ILE A 90 -2.88 -2.09 -17.13
CA ILE A 90 -3.87 -2.81 -16.32
C ILE A 90 -4.86 -1.80 -15.72
N LEU A 91 -4.35 -0.64 -15.30
CA LEU A 91 -5.14 0.57 -15.09
C LEU A 91 -5.00 1.47 -16.33
N PRO A 92 -5.87 2.47 -16.53
CA PRO A 92 -5.62 3.53 -17.51
C PRO A 92 -4.16 4.00 -17.41
N HIS A 93 -3.41 3.92 -18.51
CA HIS A 93 -1.98 4.23 -18.49
C HIS A 93 -1.70 5.68 -18.05
N SER A 94 -2.64 6.57 -18.37
CA SER A 94 -2.64 7.96 -17.89
C SER A 94 -2.72 8.08 -16.38
N GLY A 95 -3.14 7.03 -15.66
CA GLY A 95 -3.39 7.05 -14.22
C GLY A 95 -4.57 7.93 -13.81
N LYS A 96 -5.45 8.30 -14.74
CA LYS A 96 -6.56 9.24 -14.52
C LYS A 96 -7.93 8.59 -14.67
N GLY A 97 -8.93 9.15 -13.99
CA GLY A 97 -10.33 8.74 -14.13
C GLY A 97 -10.60 7.29 -13.74
N ILE A 98 -9.88 6.77 -12.75
CA ILE A 98 -10.02 5.38 -12.28
C ILE A 98 -11.21 5.30 -11.34
N ALA A 99 -12.23 4.52 -11.67
CA ALA A 99 -13.35 4.29 -10.76
C ALA A 99 -12.90 3.45 -9.54
N PHE A 100 -13.28 3.86 -8.33
CA PHE A 100 -12.89 3.14 -7.10
C PHE A 100 -13.34 1.68 -7.10
N LYS A 101 -14.57 1.41 -7.57
CA LYS A 101 -15.12 0.06 -7.67
C LYS A 101 -14.34 -0.86 -8.61
N ASP A 102 -13.76 -0.31 -9.68
CA ASP A 102 -13.03 -1.10 -10.69
C ASP A 102 -11.63 -1.44 -10.18
N LEU A 103 -11.03 -0.56 -9.36
CA LEU A 103 -9.71 -0.77 -8.77
C LEU A 103 -9.62 -2.09 -7.99
N SER A 104 -10.70 -2.45 -7.28
CA SER A 104 -10.80 -3.67 -6.49
C SER A 104 -10.52 -4.94 -7.30
N GLU A 105 -11.11 -5.03 -8.50
CA GLU A 105 -10.95 -6.18 -9.38
C GLU A 105 -9.53 -6.25 -9.94
N HIS A 106 -9.00 -5.13 -10.42
CA HIS A 106 -7.67 -5.08 -11.02
C HIS A 106 -6.57 -5.42 -10.01
N ILE A 107 -6.63 -4.89 -8.77
CA ILE A 107 -5.67 -5.23 -7.71
C ILE A 107 -5.76 -6.71 -7.36
N ARG A 108 -6.98 -7.24 -7.24
CA ARG A 108 -7.20 -8.65 -6.88
C ARG A 108 -6.66 -9.58 -7.95
N ASN A 109 -6.89 -9.28 -9.22
CA ASN A 109 -6.38 -10.10 -10.32
C ASN A 109 -4.85 -10.05 -10.41
N THR A 110 -4.25 -8.87 -10.18
CA THR A 110 -2.80 -8.65 -10.30
C THR A 110 -2.01 -9.24 -9.13
N TYR A 111 -2.40 -8.92 -7.90
CA TYR A 111 -1.59 -9.22 -6.70
C TYR A 111 -2.23 -10.29 -5.79
N ASN A 112 -3.47 -10.70 -6.06
CA ASN A 112 -4.24 -11.65 -5.25
C ASN A 112 -4.47 -11.17 -3.80
N PHE A 113 -4.88 -9.91 -3.63
CA PHE A 113 -5.50 -9.43 -2.38
C PHE A 113 -6.93 -9.95 -2.23
N SER A 114 -7.45 -10.01 -1.00
CA SER A 114 -8.84 -10.41 -0.78
C SER A 114 -9.83 -9.35 -1.26
N PRO A 115 -11.07 -9.74 -1.61
CA PRO A 115 -12.14 -8.79 -1.91
C PRO A 115 -12.36 -7.76 -0.80
N THR A 116 -12.25 -8.18 0.46
CA THR A 116 -12.42 -7.31 1.63
C THR A 116 -11.30 -6.28 1.74
N PHE A 117 -10.05 -6.66 1.50
CA PHE A 117 -8.92 -5.74 1.47
C PHE A 117 -9.06 -4.76 0.30
N CYS A 118 -9.35 -5.29 -0.88
CA CYS A 118 -9.58 -4.52 -2.10
C CYS A 118 -10.75 -3.55 -1.99
N PHE A 119 -11.75 -3.82 -1.16
CA PHE A 119 -12.81 -2.87 -0.87
C PHE A 119 -12.41 -1.85 0.20
N PHE A 120 -11.83 -2.31 1.32
CA PHE A 120 -11.57 -1.49 2.50
C PHE A 120 -10.65 -0.31 2.19
N VAL A 121 -9.49 -0.54 1.55
CA VAL A 121 -8.50 0.51 1.32
C VAL A 121 -9.01 1.56 0.31
N PRO A 122 -9.56 1.19 -0.86
CA PRO A 122 -10.15 2.14 -1.80
C PRO A 122 -11.38 2.88 -1.23
N ASN A 123 -12.24 2.21 -0.45
CA ASN A 123 -13.37 2.88 0.22
C ASN A 123 -12.89 3.89 1.28
N TYR A 124 -11.83 3.55 2.01
CA TYR A 124 -11.21 4.46 2.98
C TYR A 124 -10.69 5.73 2.30
N ILE A 125 -9.88 5.60 1.25
CA ILE A 125 -9.32 6.77 0.56
C ILE A 125 -10.38 7.57 -0.21
N ALA A 126 -11.43 6.93 -0.73
CA ALA A 126 -12.58 7.65 -1.29
C ALA A 126 -13.21 8.57 -0.25
N GLY A 127 -13.42 8.07 0.98
CA GLY A 127 -13.93 8.87 2.10
C GLY A 127 -13.02 10.04 2.47
N VAL A 128 -11.70 9.81 2.55
CA VAL A 128 -10.71 10.88 2.79
C VAL A 128 -10.77 11.96 1.71
N LEU A 129 -10.92 11.57 0.44
CA LEU A 129 -11.06 12.46 -0.71
C LEU A 129 -12.45 13.10 -0.85
N ARG A 130 -13.39 12.77 0.06
CA ARG A 130 -14.80 13.17 0.00
C ARG A 130 -15.48 12.78 -1.32
N ARG A 131 -15.19 11.57 -1.78
CA ARG A 131 -15.75 10.93 -2.97
C ARG A 131 -16.55 9.69 -2.60
N ASP A 132 -17.48 9.30 -3.45
CA ASP A 132 -18.24 8.07 -3.30
C ASP A 132 -17.55 6.88 -3.98
N TYR A 133 -17.34 5.80 -3.25
CA TYR A 133 -16.69 4.58 -3.76
C TYR A 133 -17.43 3.95 -4.96
N TRP A 134 -18.75 4.10 -5.05
CA TRP A 134 -19.55 3.43 -6.07
C TRP A 134 -19.71 4.24 -7.35
N SER A 135 -19.78 5.57 -7.26
CA SER A 135 -20.02 6.45 -8.41
C SER A 135 -18.81 7.22 -8.91
N ASP A 136 -17.84 7.51 -8.04
CA ASP A 136 -16.79 8.47 -8.38
C ASP A 136 -15.49 7.78 -8.85
N SER A 137 -14.62 8.60 -9.42
CA SER A 137 -13.29 8.21 -9.89
C SER A 137 -12.19 9.05 -9.25
N PHE A 138 -10.95 8.63 -9.45
CA PHE A 138 -9.78 9.38 -9.02
C PHE A 138 -8.62 9.26 -10.00
N ASP A 139 -7.72 10.24 -9.91
CA ASP A 139 -6.41 10.17 -10.54
C ASP A 139 -5.42 9.65 -9.49
N LEU A 140 -4.42 8.86 -9.88
CA LEU A 140 -3.51 8.22 -8.93
C LEU A 140 -2.90 9.23 -7.94
N ALA A 141 -2.45 10.39 -8.41
CA ALA A 141 -1.90 11.45 -7.56
C ALA A 141 -2.86 11.97 -6.47
N ASP A 142 -4.18 11.78 -6.60
CA ASP A 142 -5.14 12.19 -5.58
C ASP A 142 -4.92 11.45 -4.24
N ILE A 143 -4.46 10.19 -4.28
CA ILE A 143 -4.27 9.39 -3.06
C ILE A 143 -3.05 9.81 -2.24
N ASP A 144 -2.20 10.67 -2.79
CA ASP A 144 -1.03 11.26 -2.13
C ASP A 144 -1.39 12.50 -1.31
N VAL A 145 -2.68 12.69 -1.00
CA VAL A 145 -3.08 13.63 0.04
C VAL A 145 -2.40 13.24 1.36
N HIS A 146 -1.55 14.14 1.85
CA HIS A 146 -0.74 13.91 3.03
C HIS A 146 -1.61 13.63 4.26
N ASN A 147 -1.25 12.62 5.05
CA ASN A 147 -2.04 12.09 6.17
C ASN A 147 -3.42 11.53 5.77
N GLY A 148 -3.59 11.08 4.51
CA GLY A 148 -4.68 10.22 4.09
C GLY A 148 -4.29 8.75 4.23
N ILE A 149 -3.65 8.23 3.19
CA ILE A 149 -2.87 6.98 3.26
C ILE A 149 -1.37 7.29 3.15
N GLU A 150 -1.00 8.26 2.31
CA GLU A 150 0.35 8.80 2.23
C GLU A 150 0.79 9.33 3.60
N HIS A 151 2.04 9.03 3.96
CA HIS A 151 2.61 9.30 5.26
C HIS A 151 4.13 9.50 5.17
N ASP A 152 4.67 10.25 6.14
CA ASP A 152 6.11 10.42 6.31
C ASP A 152 6.83 9.09 6.64
N ALA A 153 8.16 9.10 6.54
CA ALA A 153 9.01 7.94 6.81
C ALA A 153 8.69 6.71 5.93
N SER A 154 8.23 6.96 4.71
CA SER A 154 8.06 5.93 3.69
C SER A 154 9.39 5.22 3.37
N LEU A 155 9.32 3.93 3.05
CA LEU A 155 10.50 3.12 2.73
C LEU A 155 11.10 3.47 1.35
N THR A 156 10.28 4.02 0.46
CA THR A 156 10.64 4.17 -0.97
C THR A 156 10.39 5.57 -1.51
N ARG A 157 9.89 6.48 -0.68
CA ARG A 157 9.61 7.88 -1.02
C ARG A 157 10.22 8.77 0.06
N GLU A 158 10.67 9.96 -0.34
CA GLU A 158 11.02 11.03 0.59
C GLU A 158 9.74 11.67 1.13
N ASP A 159 9.78 12.20 2.35
CA ASP A 159 8.63 12.91 2.94
C ASP A 159 8.14 14.05 2.01
N SER A 160 6.83 14.25 1.95
CA SER A 160 6.18 15.16 1.00
C SER A 160 6.61 16.63 1.16
N VAL A 161 7.14 17.00 2.33
CA VAL A 161 7.74 18.30 2.60
C VAL A 161 8.99 18.56 1.76
N PHE A 162 9.75 17.52 1.42
CA PHE A 162 10.98 17.61 0.63
C PHE A 162 10.74 17.35 -0.85
N VAL A 163 9.86 16.40 -1.17
CA VAL A 163 9.50 16.04 -2.54
C VAL A 163 7.98 16.02 -2.66
N ARG A 164 7.39 17.07 -3.25
CA ARG A 164 5.93 17.13 -3.41
C ARG A 164 5.34 16.05 -4.32
N ASP A 165 6.09 15.69 -5.37
CA ASP A 165 5.66 14.67 -6.32
C ASP A 165 5.99 13.28 -5.79
N GLN A 166 5.03 12.72 -5.06
CA GLN A 166 5.12 11.41 -4.41
C GLN A 166 5.00 10.24 -5.41
N GLY A 167 4.68 10.53 -6.68
CA GLY A 167 4.74 9.57 -7.78
C GLY A 167 6.16 9.09 -8.12
N LYS A 168 7.20 9.80 -7.66
CA LYS A 168 8.60 9.51 -8.00
C LYS A 168 9.26 8.60 -6.95
N PRO A 169 9.75 7.40 -7.33
CA PRO A 169 10.50 6.54 -6.43
C PRO A 169 11.83 7.17 -5.99
N ALA A 170 12.13 7.13 -4.69
CA ALA A 170 13.39 7.59 -4.12
C ALA A 170 14.47 6.50 -4.24
N LYS A 171 15.22 6.51 -5.36
CA LYS A 171 16.23 5.49 -5.69
C LYS A 171 17.16 5.16 -4.52
N LYS A 172 17.69 6.17 -3.81
CA LYS A 172 18.61 5.97 -2.69
C LYS A 172 17.97 5.12 -1.58
N LEU A 173 16.73 5.43 -1.19
CA LEU A 173 16.01 4.70 -0.15
C LEU A 173 15.68 3.27 -0.59
N ILE A 174 15.30 3.09 -1.86
CA ILE A 174 15.00 1.78 -2.43
C ILE A 174 16.25 0.90 -2.48
N GLU A 175 17.37 1.44 -2.94
CA GLU A 175 18.63 0.71 -2.95
C GLU A 175 19.05 0.30 -1.54
N GLU A 176 18.94 1.23 -0.57
CA GLU A 176 19.22 0.91 0.82
C GLU A 176 18.33 -0.20 1.36
N LEU A 177 17.02 -0.13 1.12
CA LEU A 177 16.05 -1.16 1.47
C LEU A 177 16.45 -2.53 0.89
N LEU A 178 16.73 -2.59 -0.41
CA LEU A 178 17.06 -3.84 -1.10
C LEU A 178 18.39 -4.44 -0.64
N MET A 179 19.38 -3.61 -0.31
CA MET A 179 20.66 -4.06 0.27
C MET A 179 20.52 -4.51 1.73
N SER A 180 19.40 -4.19 2.37
CA SER A 180 19.17 -4.45 3.79
C SER A 180 18.78 -5.91 4.10
N GLY A 181 18.50 -6.72 3.08
CA GLY A 181 17.98 -8.08 3.20
C GLY A 181 19.00 -9.07 3.76
N THR A 182 18.61 -9.77 4.83
CA THR A 182 19.43 -10.76 5.52
C THR A 182 18.95 -12.20 5.31
N GLY A 183 17.83 -12.39 4.61
CA GLY A 183 17.27 -13.70 4.31
C GLY A 183 18.05 -14.47 3.23
N PRO A 184 17.67 -15.72 2.95
CA PRO A 184 18.32 -16.54 1.93
C PRO A 184 18.39 -15.84 0.58
N GLY A 185 19.58 -15.78 -0.03
CA GLY A 185 19.81 -15.07 -1.29
C GLY A 185 19.74 -13.54 -1.19
N GLY A 186 19.85 -12.97 0.02
CA GLY A 186 19.72 -11.53 0.25
C GLY A 186 18.27 -11.03 0.28
N ASN A 187 17.30 -11.94 0.42
CA ASN A 187 15.89 -11.58 0.45
C ASN A 187 15.52 -10.81 1.73
N LEU A 188 14.54 -9.92 1.62
CA LEU A 188 14.02 -9.17 2.75
C LEU A 188 13.26 -10.07 3.73
N THR A 189 13.49 -9.84 5.02
CA THR A 189 12.73 -10.46 6.12
C THR A 189 11.91 -9.42 6.87
N ALA A 190 11.00 -9.86 7.74
CA ALA A 190 10.26 -8.96 8.62
C ALA A 190 11.19 -8.13 9.51
N ALA A 191 12.28 -8.72 10.02
CA ALA A 191 13.26 -8.02 10.85
C ALA A 191 14.01 -6.92 10.07
N ASP A 192 14.34 -7.18 8.80
CA ASP A 192 14.96 -6.16 7.94
C ASP A 192 14.01 -4.98 7.72
N LEU A 193 12.73 -5.26 7.44
CA LEU A 193 11.69 -4.24 7.30
C LEU A 193 11.49 -3.43 8.58
N SER A 194 11.46 -4.07 9.75
CA SER A 194 11.38 -3.37 11.04
C SER A 194 12.57 -2.44 11.26
N ARG A 195 13.79 -2.93 10.97
CA ARG A 195 15.02 -2.16 11.16
C ARG A 195 15.08 -0.95 10.23
N ILE A 196 14.82 -1.13 8.94
CA ILE A 196 14.87 -0.05 7.96
C ILE A 196 13.73 0.95 8.17
N ALA A 197 12.52 0.50 8.54
CA ALA A 197 11.43 1.39 8.91
C ALA A 197 11.74 2.22 10.17
N GLY A 198 12.37 1.62 11.18
CA GLY A 198 12.85 2.33 12.37
C GLY A 198 13.86 3.42 12.05
N LYS A 199 14.83 3.10 11.18
CA LYS A 199 15.78 4.10 10.65
C LYS A 199 15.05 5.24 9.93
N ARG A 200 14.13 4.93 9.00
CA ARG A 200 13.36 5.94 8.27
C ARG A 200 12.55 6.85 9.20
N ARG A 201 11.86 6.30 10.20
CA ARG A 201 11.12 7.09 11.20
C ARG A 201 12.03 8.02 11.99
N ALA A 202 13.20 7.54 12.40
CA ALA A 202 14.19 8.34 13.13
C ALA A 202 14.75 9.48 12.26
N GLU A 203 15.09 9.19 11.00
CA GLU A 203 15.60 10.18 10.04
C GLU A 203 14.55 11.24 9.68
N SER A 204 13.33 10.82 9.33
CA SER A 204 12.23 11.75 9.03
C SER A 204 11.93 12.63 10.25
N ARG A 205 11.81 12.05 11.46
CA ARG A 205 11.59 12.83 12.69
C ARG A 205 12.71 13.85 12.97
N ALA A 206 13.96 13.52 12.65
CA ALA A 206 15.09 14.42 12.89
C ALA A 206 15.18 15.56 11.88
N ASN A 207 14.74 15.35 10.63
CA ASN A 207 14.96 16.29 9.53
C ASN A 207 13.68 17.02 9.07
N ASN A 208 12.51 16.43 9.25
CA ASN A 208 11.21 17.00 8.86
C ASN A 208 10.56 17.69 10.08
N LEU A 209 10.57 19.03 10.09
CA LEU A 209 9.95 19.83 11.16
C LEU A 209 8.41 19.69 11.22
N GLN A 210 7.79 19.12 10.19
CA GLN A 210 6.36 18.82 10.10
C GLN A 210 6.07 17.32 10.23
N TYR A 211 7.06 16.53 10.68
CA TYR A 211 6.96 15.08 10.76
C TYR A 211 5.66 14.62 11.45
N SER A 212 4.92 13.78 10.75
CA SER A 212 3.66 13.22 11.21
C SER A 212 3.58 11.73 10.89
N LEU A 213 3.33 10.94 11.93
CA LEU A 213 3.09 9.51 11.79
C LEU A 213 2.21 9.01 12.92
N SER A 214 0.92 9.32 12.81
CA SER A 214 -0.08 8.90 13.79
C SER A 214 -0.27 7.38 13.79
N PHE A 215 -1.02 6.86 14.76
CA PHE A 215 -1.20 5.40 14.93
C PHE A 215 -1.70 4.71 13.65
N ILE A 216 -2.67 5.29 12.95
CA ILE A 216 -3.20 4.72 11.70
C ILE A 216 -2.16 4.74 10.57
N HIS A 217 -1.33 5.78 10.50
CA HIS A 217 -0.26 5.87 9.50
C HIS A 217 0.92 4.93 9.81
N LYS A 218 1.22 4.66 11.09
CA LYS A 218 2.16 3.59 11.46
C LYS A 218 1.65 2.23 10.97
N PHE A 219 0.36 1.98 11.14
CA PHE A 219 -0.26 0.75 10.63
C PHE A 219 -0.21 0.66 9.10
N PHE A 220 -0.56 1.72 8.37
CA PHE A 220 -0.39 1.76 6.91
C PHE A 220 1.06 1.57 6.48
N SER A 221 2.01 2.25 7.13
CA SER A 221 3.45 2.13 6.88
C SER A 221 3.94 0.68 7.01
N SER A 222 3.59 0.02 8.11
CA SER A 222 3.96 -1.38 8.36
C SER A 222 3.20 -2.36 7.45
N ALA A 223 1.95 -2.08 7.12
CA ALA A 223 1.17 -2.86 6.15
C ALA A 223 1.80 -2.78 4.76
N ASN A 224 2.09 -1.59 4.25
CA ASN A 224 2.74 -1.35 2.97
C ASN A 224 4.08 -2.09 2.89
N SER A 225 4.91 -1.96 3.93
CA SER A 225 6.19 -2.67 4.04
C SER A 225 6.01 -4.20 4.00
N SER A 226 5.02 -4.71 4.73
CA SER A 226 4.78 -6.15 4.83
C SER A 226 4.33 -6.77 3.50
N THR A 227 3.75 -6.00 2.58
CA THR A 227 3.40 -6.51 1.23
C THR A 227 4.64 -7.00 0.46
N LEU A 228 5.81 -6.40 0.71
CA LEU A 228 7.07 -6.79 0.07
C LEU A 228 7.46 -8.23 0.42
N ILE A 229 7.20 -8.66 1.66
CA ILE A 229 7.52 -10.02 2.12
C ILE A 229 6.37 -11.01 1.98
N THR A 230 5.12 -10.55 1.87
CA THR A 230 3.96 -11.44 1.70
C THR A 230 3.58 -11.66 0.24
N ILE A 231 3.43 -10.60 -0.56
CA ILE A 231 3.00 -10.67 -1.96
C ILE A 231 4.19 -11.05 -2.84
N PHE A 232 5.37 -10.46 -2.61
CA PHE A 232 6.58 -10.71 -3.39
C PHE A 232 7.52 -11.74 -2.75
N GLY A 233 7.29 -12.13 -1.50
CA GLY A 233 8.12 -13.10 -0.78
C GLY A 233 9.50 -12.56 -0.38
N GLY A 234 9.67 -11.23 -0.37
CA GLY A 234 10.93 -10.56 -0.01
C GLY A 234 12.01 -10.70 -1.08
N GLN A 235 11.67 -11.24 -2.26
CA GLN A 235 12.66 -11.55 -3.29
C GLN A 235 13.20 -10.28 -3.93
N VAL A 236 14.46 -9.94 -3.63
CA VAL A 236 15.08 -8.70 -4.13
C VAL A 236 15.08 -8.64 -5.65
N LYS A 237 15.24 -9.78 -6.35
CA LYS A 237 15.16 -9.84 -7.82
C LYS A 237 13.79 -9.41 -8.37
N ASP A 238 12.71 -9.66 -7.65
CA ASP A 238 11.34 -9.31 -8.06
C ASP A 238 11.03 -7.87 -7.61
N LEU A 239 11.47 -7.51 -6.39
CA LEU A 239 11.25 -6.21 -5.79
C LEU A 239 12.05 -5.08 -6.46
N ARG A 240 13.23 -5.37 -7.00
CA ARG A 240 14.09 -4.35 -7.62
C ARG A 240 13.42 -3.62 -8.80
N PRO A 241 13.02 -4.30 -9.89
CA PRO A 241 12.30 -3.63 -10.97
C PRO A 241 10.93 -3.12 -10.51
N PHE A 242 10.27 -3.81 -9.59
CA PHE A 242 8.98 -3.38 -9.05
C PHE A 242 9.06 -2.04 -8.30
N LEU A 243 10.11 -1.79 -7.52
CA LEU A 243 10.24 -0.56 -6.74
C LEU A 243 10.96 0.56 -7.50
N LEU A 244 11.97 0.24 -8.32
CA LEU A 244 12.74 1.25 -9.06
C LEU A 244 12.10 1.69 -10.37
N GLU A 245 11.50 0.75 -11.10
CA GLU A 245 10.93 0.98 -12.43
C GLU A 245 9.40 1.00 -12.37
N GLU A 246 8.81 0.56 -11.26
CA GLU A 246 7.37 0.31 -11.13
C GLU A 246 6.91 -0.59 -12.28
N ARG A 247 7.63 -1.70 -12.43
CA ARG A 247 7.42 -2.72 -13.44
C ARG A 247 7.19 -4.07 -12.78
N ILE A 248 6.12 -4.75 -13.16
CA ILE A 248 5.86 -6.12 -12.74
C ILE A 248 6.86 -7.02 -13.49
N PRO A 249 7.69 -7.82 -12.78
CA PRO A 249 8.70 -8.64 -13.45
C PRO A 249 8.07 -9.72 -14.36
N ASP A 250 8.73 -10.03 -15.47
CA ASP A 250 8.30 -11.10 -16.36
C ASP A 250 8.25 -12.45 -15.63
N GLY A 251 7.18 -13.22 -15.85
CA GLY A 251 6.98 -14.49 -15.18
C GLY A 251 6.60 -14.37 -13.69
N TRP A 252 6.51 -13.15 -13.14
CA TRP A 252 6.15 -12.97 -11.74
C TRP A 252 4.71 -13.41 -11.47
N GLN A 253 4.51 -14.05 -10.32
CA GLN A 253 3.22 -14.46 -9.78
C GLN A 253 3.25 -14.18 -8.27
N SER A 254 2.12 -13.70 -7.74
CA SER A 254 1.98 -13.45 -6.30
C SER A 254 2.31 -14.69 -5.47
N ARG A 255 3.04 -14.49 -4.37
CA ARG A 255 3.35 -15.56 -3.40
C ARG A 255 2.14 -15.92 -2.55
N VAL A 256 1.10 -15.08 -2.55
CA VAL A 256 -0.18 -15.37 -1.93
C VAL A 256 -0.99 -16.27 -2.85
N ARG A 257 -1.05 -17.55 -2.50
CA ARG A 257 -1.69 -18.60 -3.32
C ARG A 257 -3.07 -19.02 -2.80
N THR A 258 -3.59 -18.35 -1.78
CA THR A 258 -4.92 -18.65 -1.23
C THR A 258 -6.01 -18.28 -2.23
N PRO A 259 -7.12 -19.04 -2.31
CA PRO A 259 -8.15 -18.85 -3.33
C PRO A 259 -8.90 -17.52 -3.21
N PHE A 260 -9.03 -16.95 -2.01
CA PHE A 260 -9.55 -15.59 -1.81
C PHE A 260 -8.46 -14.57 -1.47
N GLY A 261 -7.21 -14.85 -1.85
CA GLY A 261 -6.12 -13.88 -1.72
C GLY A 261 -5.72 -13.57 -0.29
N LEU A 262 -4.98 -12.47 -0.13
CA LEU A 262 -4.46 -11.98 1.15
C LEU A 262 -5.57 -11.25 1.90
N THR A 263 -6.14 -11.91 2.90
CA THR A 263 -7.14 -11.32 3.79
C THR A 263 -6.46 -10.46 4.86
N MET A 264 -7.15 -9.45 5.38
CA MET A 264 -6.62 -8.61 6.45
C MET A 264 -6.32 -9.44 7.70
N ALA A 265 -7.20 -10.38 8.06
CA ALA A 265 -6.99 -11.28 9.20
C ALA A 265 -5.72 -12.12 9.07
N ALA A 266 -5.39 -12.61 7.86
CA ALA A 266 -4.16 -13.36 7.61
C ALA A 266 -2.92 -12.46 7.52
N PHE A 267 -3.10 -11.21 7.11
CA PHE A 267 -2.01 -10.26 6.92
C PHE A 267 -1.57 -9.57 8.22
N ASN A 268 -2.52 -9.20 9.07
CA ASN A 268 -2.29 -8.42 10.28
C ASN A 268 -1.21 -9.00 11.20
N PRO A 269 -1.08 -10.32 11.41
CA PRO A 269 0.03 -10.86 12.20
C PRO A 269 1.42 -10.52 11.66
N VAL A 270 1.59 -10.50 10.33
CA VAL A 270 2.86 -10.09 9.69
C VAL A 270 3.08 -8.60 9.88
N VAL A 271 2.04 -7.79 9.68
CA VAL A 271 2.08 -6.34 9.91
C VAL A 271 2.48 -6.01 11.34
N MET A 272 1.87 -6.69 12.32
CA MET A 272 2.18 -6.53 13.74
C MET A 272 3.60 -7.00 14.06
N SER A 273 4.07 -8.09 13.45
CA SER A 273 5.46 -8.53 13.60
C SER A 273 6.45 -7.48 13.11
N VAL A 274 6.15 -6.79 12.01
CA VAL A 274 6.99 -5.69 11.52
C VAL A 274 6.91 -4.50 12.47
N GLU A 275 5.70 -4.01 12.79
CA GLU A 275 5.50 -2.82 13.63
C GLU A 275 6.11 -2.99 15.02
N LEU A 276 5.86 -4.11 15.69
CA LEU A 276 6.37 -4.37 17.05
C LEU A 276 7.90 -4.57 17.07
N GLY A 277 8.51 -4.89 15.93
CA GLY A 277 9.97 -4.96 15.79
C GLY A 277 10.64 -3.61 15.56
N ILE A 278 9.89 -2.55 15.26
CA ILE A 278 10.46 -1.23 14.95
C ILE A 278 11.04 -0.60 16.21
N LYS A 279 12.30 -0.20 16.12
CA LYS A 279 12.96 0.66 17.10
C LYS A 279 13.28 2.00 16.42
N GLU A 280 12.69 3.09 16.91
CA GLU A 280 12.91 4.45 16.40
C GLU A 280 14.19 5.05 17.01
N GLU A 281 15.30 4.32 16.93
CA GLU A 281 16.61 4.74 17.43
C GLU A 281 17.42 5.30 16.26
N LEU A 282 17.98 6.51 16.42
CA LEU A 282 19.06 6.98 15.54
C LEU A 282 20.27 6.09 15.80
N PRO A 283 20.72 5.23 14.87
CA PRO A 283 21.73 4.25 15.23
C PRO A 283 23.08 4.95 15.46
N ALA A 284 23.69 4.71 16.62
CA ALA A 284 25.10 5.04 16.87
C ALA A 284 26.04 4.41 15.81
N ALA A 285 25.62 3.29 15.22
CA ALA A 285 26.37 2.53 14.21
C ALA A 285 26.53 3.23 12.84
N PHE A 286 25.80 4.31 12.55
CA PHE A 286 26.03 5.11 11.32
C PHE A 286 26.89 6.36 11.58
N ALA A 287 27.20 6.68 12.84
CA ALA A 287 28.06 7.80 13.20
C ALA A 287 29.56 7.46 13.10
N GLU A 288 29.92 6.18 13.08
CA GLU A 288 31.33 5.75 13.08
C GLU A 288 31.99 5.72 11.70
N VAL A 289 31.22 5.75 10.60
CA VAL A 289 31.79 5.76 9.24
C VAL A 289 32.36 7.13 8.83
N ASN A 290 32.02 8.20 9.56
CA ASN A 290 32.59 9.55 9.35
C ASN A 290 33.69 9.91 10.37
N LYS A 291 34.23 8.93 11.09
CA LYS A 291 35.34 9.11 12.04
C LYS A 291 36.47 8.10 11.77
N VAL A 292 36.94 8.04 10.53
CA VAL A 292 38.29 7.58 10.24
C VAL A 292 38.82 8.46 9.10
N ASP A 293 39.75 9.34 9.49
CA ASP A 293 40.78 10.09 8.75
C ASP A 293 40.68 10.23 7.22
#